data_AF-A0A026WRA3-F1
#
_entry.id   AF-A0A026WRA3-F1
#
_cell.length_a   1.000
_cell.length_b   1.000
_cell.length_c   1.000
_cell.angle_alpha   90.00
_cell.angle_beta   90.00
_cell.angle_gamma   90.00
#
_symmetry.space_group_name_H-M   'P 1'
#
loop_
_entity.id
_entity.type
_entity.pdbx_description
1 polymer ?
#
loop_
_entity_poly.entity_id
_entity_poly.type
_entity_poly.pdbx_seq_one_letter_code
_entity_poly.pdbx_strand_id
1 'polypeptide(L)'
;MLRSRIIVSVPKFIKRDISTNIPALQKATDPIQQLFLDKLREYKTKSVGGKLVDVSPELLKEREANLEKLNTQYGGGKGVDMAQFPQFKFTGMHLDSCSFITISKKCQ
;
A
#
# COMPACT_ATOMS: atom_id res chain seq x y z
N MET A 1 -52.12 1.27 62.43
CA MET A 1 -51.30 2.28 61.75
C MET A 1 -50.09 1.60 61.12
N LEU A 2 -50.20 1.14 59.88
CA LEU A 2 -49.09 0.55 59.14
C LEU A 2 -48.28 1.64 58.45
N ARG A 3 -46.99 1.73 58.72
CA ARG A 3 -46.02 2.42 57.86
C ARG A 3 -44.94 1.42 57.46
N SER A 4 -45.21 0.72 56.37
CA SER A 4 -44.22 -0.06 55.64
C SER A 4 -43.06 0.86 55.24
N ARG A 5 -41.84 0.54 55.70
CA ARG A 5 -40.62 1.21 55.22
C ARG A 5 -40.20 0.52 53.93
N ILE A 6 -40.48 1.15 52.80
CA ILE A 6 -39.95 0.73 51.50
C ILE A 6 -38.45 1.04 51.50
N ILE A 7 -37.61 0.01 51.57
CA ILE A 7 -36.18 0.13 51.28
C ILE A 7 -36.06 0.10 49.76
N VAL A 8 -35.99 1.27 49.13
CA VAL A 8 -35.71 1.36 47.69
C VAL A 8 -34.21 1.13 47.50
N SER A 9 -33.86 -0.04 46.96
CA SER A 9 -32.53 -0.30 46.40
C SER A 9 -32.38 0.55 45.14
N VAL A 10 -31.73 1.70 45.25
CA VAL A 10 -31.34 2.51 44.09
C VAL A 10 -30.05 1.91 43.52
N PRO A 11 -30.01 1.50 42.25
CA PRO A 11 -28.76 1.07 41.64
C PRO A 11 -27.78 2.26 41.64
N LYS A 12 -26.60 2.08 42.26
CA LYS A 12 -25.47 2.99 42.06
C LYS A 12 -25.03 2.87 40.61
N PHE A 13 -25.55 3.74 39.75
CA PHE A 13 -24.95 3.97 38.45
C PHE A 13 -23.56 4.55 38.68
N ILE A 14 -22.52 3.71 38.58
CA ILE A 14 -21.16 4.19 38.41
C ILE A 14 -21.10 4.74 36.99
N LYS A 15 -21.44 6.03 36.86
CA LYS A 15 -21.10 6.78 35.65
C LYS A 15 -19.58 6.85 35.65
N ARG A 16 -18.95 6.36 34.58
CA ARG A 16 -17.53 6.62 34.36
C ARG A 16 -17.43 8.14 34.23
N ASP A 17 -16.86 8.80 35.23
CA ASP A 17 -16.53 10.20 35.13
C ASP A 17 -15.44 10.31 34.06
N ILE A 18 -15.87 10.53 32.82
CA ILE A 18 -15.00 11.03 31.76
C ILE A 18 -14.69 12.46 32.19
N SER A 19 -13.68 12.57 33.05
CA SER A 19 -13.19 13.79 33.64
C SER A 19 -13.20 14.92 32.61
N THR A 20 -13.77 16.04 33.02
CA THR A 20 -13.84 17.34 32.34
C THR A 20 -12.47 17.94 31.96
N ASN A 21 -11.39 17.17 32.03
CA ASN A 21 -10.02 17.52 31.67
C ASN A 21 -9.63 17.15 30.24
N ILE A 22 -10.54 16.65 29.40
CA ILE A 22 -10.24 16.39 27.97
C ILE A 22 -9.66 17.64 27.26
N PRO A 23 -10.18 18.88 27.44
CA PRO A 23 -9.62 20.05 26.78
C PRO A 23 -8.24 20.45 27.34
N ALA A 24 -7.98 20.16 28.62
CA ALA A 24 -6.69 20.47 29.25
C ALA A 24 -5.59 19.49 28.81
N LEU A 25 -5.95 18.24 28.48
CA LEU A 25 -5.04 17.22 27.94
C LEU A 25 -4.89 17.29 26.40
N GLN A 26 -5.71 18.08 25.70
CA GLN A 26 -5.53 18.36 24.26
C GLN A 26 -4.24 19.13 23.97
N LYS A 27 -3.73 19.87 24.97
CA LYS A 27 -2.41 20.49 24.93
C LYS A 27 -1.45 19.50 25.57
N ALA A 28 -0.66 18.80 24.74
CA ALA A 28 0.33 17.88 25.27
C ALA A 28 1.32 18.67 26.16
N THR A 29 1.52 18.21 27.40
CA THR A 29 2.35 18.90 28.40
C THR A 29 3.82 18.96 27.97
N ASP A 30 4.24 18.03 27.10
CA ASP A 30 5.57 17.95 26.52
C ASP A 30 5.57 18.48 25.07
N PRO A 31 6.45 19.45 24.73
CA PRO A 31 6.64 19.94 23.37
C PRO A 31 6.82 18.83 22.31
N ILE A 32 7.46 17.70 22.65
CA ILE A 32 7.67 16.58 21.72
C ILE A 32 6.35 15.92 21.34
N GLN A 33 5.45 15.77 22.31
CA GLN A 33 4.13 15.18 22.06
C GLN A 33 3.25 16.10 21.21
N GLN A 34 3.41 17.43 21.34
CA GLN A 34 2.73 18.39 20.47
C GLN A 34 3.20 18.23 19.01
N LEU A 35 4.52 18.12 18.78
CA LEU A 35 5.07 17.90 17.45
C LEU A 35 4.55 16.60 16.81
N PHE A 36 4.44 15.53 17.59
CA PHE A 36 3.87 14.27 17.09
C PHE A 36 2.40 14.42 16.67
N LEU A 37 1.57 15.08 17.49
CA LEU A 37 0.18 15.34 17.15
C LEU A 37 0.04 16.24 15.92
N ASP A 38 0.90 17.24 15.79
CA ASP A 38 0.90 18.14 14.63
C ASP A 38 1.29 17.38 13.35
N LYS A 39 2.26 16.47 13.42
CA LYS A 39 2.62 15.59 12.29
C LYS A 39 1.53 14.59 11.94
N LEU A 40 0.79 14.07 12.92
CA LEU A 40 -0.38 13.22 12.65
C LEU A 40 -1.49 13.99 11.94
N ARG A 41 -1.74 15.24 12.34
CA ARG A 41 -2.74 16.10 11.68
C ARG A 41 -2.31 16.44 10.26
N GLU A 42 -1.05 16.82 10.08
CA GLU A 42 -0.44 17.11 8.77
C GLU A 42 -0.47 15.88 7.84
N TYR A 43 -0.15 14.70 8.37
CA TYR A 43 -0.25 13.46 7.60
C TYR A 43 -1.70 13.13 7.26
N LYS A 44 -2.63 13.27 8.20
CA LYS A 44 -4.05 12.98 7.98
C LYS A 44 -4.61 13.82 6.84
N THR A 45 -4.27 15.11 6.75
CA THR A 45 -4.71 15.97 5.64
C THR A 45 -4.04 15.60 4.32
N LYS A 46 -2.74 15.30 4.32
CA LYS A 46 -1.99 14.90 3.11
C LYS A 46 -2.36 13.51 2.59
N SER A 47 -2.81 12.62 3.46
CA SER A 47 -3.15 11.22 3.12
C SER A 47 -4.48 11.05 2.37
N VAL A 48 -5.31 12.10 2.30
CA VAL A 48 -6.64 12.01 1.67
C VAL A 48 -6.50 12.03 0.15
N GLY A 49 -6.93 10.95 -0.50
CA GLY A 49 -7.20 10.95 -1.94
C GLY A 49 -6.33 10.01 -2.77
N GLY A 50 -5.44 9.21 -2.18
CA GLY A 50 -4.71 8.12 -2.88
C GLY A 50 -3.83 8.56 -4.06
N LYS A 51 -3.71 9.87 -4.28
CA LYS A 51 -2.88 10.52 -5.29
C LYS A 51 -1.57 10.95 -4.65
N LEU A 52 -0.57 11.25 -5.49
CA LEU A 52 0.68 11.83 -5.00
C LEU A 52 0.38 13.10 -4.19
N VAL A 53 0.98 13.20 -3.02
CA VAL A 53 0.98 14.43 -2.21
C VAL A 53 1.79 15.48 -2.96
N ASP A 54 1.30 16.71 -3.03
CA ASP A 54 1.99 17.86 -3.66
C ASP A 54 2.41 17.60 -5.12
N VAL A 55 1.43 17.34 -5.99
CA VAL A 55 1.67 17.04 -7.42
C VAL A 55 2.24 18.26 -8.16
N SER A 56 3.55 18.27 -8.36
CA SER A 56 4.22 19.12 -9.35
C SER A 56 4.03 18.55 -10.77
N PRO A 57 3.83 19.39 -11.81
CA PRO A 57 3.77 18.93 -13.20
C PRO A 57 5.07 18.26 -13.66
N GLU A 58 6.21 18.53 -13.02
CA GLU A 58 7.48 17.85 -13.29
C GLU A 58 7.45 16.40 -12.81
N LEU A 59 6.95 16.15 -11.61
CA LEU A 59 6.85 14.79 -11.04
C LEU A 59 5.91 13.89 -11.84
N LEU A 60 4.83 14.44 -12.40
CA LEU A 60 3.95 13.70 -13.29
C LEU A 60 4.68 13.28 -14.58
N LYS A 61 5.43 14.20 -15.20
CA LYS A 61 6.21 13.91 -16.40
C LYS A 61 7.29 12.87 -16.13
N GLU A 62 8.01 12.98 -15.01
CA GLU A 62 9.01 11.98 -14.61
C GLU A 62 8.39 10.61 -14.39
N ARG A 63 7.22 10.54 -13.74
CA ARG A 63 6.48 9.30 -13.55
C ARG A 63 6.07 8.68 -14.89
N GLU A 64 5.51 9.47 -15.80
CA GLU A 64 5.11 9.00 -17.13
C GLU A 64 6.31 8.51 -17.94
N ALA A 65 7.43 9.25 -17.93
CA ALA A 65 8.67 8.84 -18.58
C ALA A 65 9.24 7.54 -18.00
N ASN A 66 9.12 7.33 -16.67
CA ASN A 66 9.55 6.08 -16.04
C ASN A 66 8.63 4.91 -16.41
N LEU A 67 7.32 5.13 -16.53
CA LEU A 67 6.39 4.11 -17.01
C LEU A 67 6.66 3.74 -18.48
N GLU A 68 6.99 4.71 -19.33
CA GLU A 68 7.35 4.44 -20.72
C GLU A 68 8.61 3.57 -20.82
N LYS A 69 9.67 3.89 -20.06
CA LYS A 69 10.89 3.07 -19.99
C LYS A 69 10.61 1.64 -19.55
N LEU A 70 9.77 1.45 -18.53
CA LEU A 70 9.38 0.12 -18.06
C LEU A 70 8.61 -0.65 -19.13
N ASN A 71 7.67 0.00 -19.82
CA ASN A 71 6.90 -0.62 -20.90
C ASN A 71 7.80 -1.06 -22.06
N THR A 72 8.81 -0.27 -22.43
CA THR A 72 9.80 -0.65 -23.45
C THR A 72 10.65 -1.85 -23.00
N GLN A 73 11.09 -1.89 -21.75
CA GLN A 73 11.94 -2.97 -21.24
C GLN A 73 11.22 -4.30 -21.08
N TYR A 74 9.96 -4.27 -20.61
CA TYR A 74 9.20 -5.47 -20.26
C TYR A 74 8.12 -5.83 -21.29
N GLY A 75 8.08 -5.14 -22.44
CA GLY A 75 7.13 -5.43 -23.51
C GLY A 75 5.68 -5.05 -23.21
N GLY A 76 5.42 -4.29 -22.13
CA GLY A 76 4.10 -3.83 -21.70
C GLY A 76 3.57 -2.61 -22.45
N GLY A 77 3.77 -2.56 -23.77
CA GLY A 77 3.38 -1.44 -24.62
C GLY A 77 1.87 -1.28 -24.82
N LYS A 78 1.47 -0.24 -25.57
CA LYS A 78 0.06 0.00 -25.93
C LYS A 78 -0.52 -1.22 -26.65
N GLY A 79 -1.49 -1.87 -26.02
CA GLY A 79 -2.19 -3.04 -26.56
C GLY A 79 -1.74 -4.40 -26.00
N VAL A 80 -0.73 -4.44 -25.14
CA VAL A 80 -0.34 -5.67 -24.41
C VAL A 80 -0.97 -5.65 -23.03
N ASP A 81 -1.87 -6.59 -22.76
CA ASP A 81 -2.47 -6.75 -21.43
C ASP A 81 -1.49 -7.49 -20.51
N MET A 82 -0.81 -6.74 -19.64
CA MET A 82 0.13 -7.26 -18.64
C MET A 82 -0.55 -8.12 -17.57
N ALA A 83 -1.89 -8.11 -17.47
CA ALA A 83 -2.62 -9.00 -16.57
C ALA A 83 -2.79 -10.40 -17.17
N GLN A 84 -2.67 -10.56 -18.50
CA GLN A 84 -2.76 -11.87 -19.14
C GLN A 84 -1.38 -12.52 -19.23
N PHE A 85 -1.34 -13.79 -18.84
CA PHE A 85 -0.14 -14.60 -18.97
C PHE A 85 0.14 -14.93 -20.45
N PRO A 86 1.41 -14.88 -20.91
CA PRO A 86 1.76 -15.20 -22.29
C PRO A 86 1.47 -16.66 -22.63
N GLN A 87 0.92 -16.90 -23.82
CA GLN A 87 0.75 -18.25 -24.35
C GLN A 87 2.04 -18.70 -25.03
N PHE A 88 2.70 -19.71 -24.46
CA PHE A 88 3.90 -20.29 -25.05
C PHE A 88 3.53 -21.24 -26.19
N LYS A 89 4.05 -20.97 -27.39
CA LYS A 89 4.07 -21.91 -28.50
C LYS A 89 5.48 -22.43 -28.63
N PHE A 90 5.69 -23.68 -28.25
CA PHE A 90 6.97 -24.35 -28.41
C PHE A 90 7.07 -24.85 -29.86
N THR A 91 7.87 -24.17 -30.68
CA THR A 91 8.27 -24.74 -31.96
C THR A 91 9.27 -25.86 -31.68
N GLY A 92 8.96 -27.07 -32.13
CA GLY A 92 9.81 -28.24 -31.92
C GLY A 92 11.25 -27.94 -32.32
N MET A 93 12.17 -28.18 -31.39
CA MET A 93 13.60 -28.01 -31.59
C MET A 93 14.03 -28.80 -32.83
N HIS A 94 14.42 -28.10 -33.89
CA HIS A 94 15.03 -28.74 -35.06
C HIS A 94 16.43 -29.17 -34.63
N LEU A 95 16.59 -30.48 -34.37
CA LEU A 95 17.90 -31.07 -34.16
C LEU A 95 18.62 -31.09 -35.50
N ASP A 96 19.51 -30.12 -35.72
CA ASP A 96 20.45 -30.21 -36.82
C ASP A 96 21.32 -31.45 -36.60
N SER A 97 21.04 -32.52 -37.35
CA SER A 97 21.74 -33.80 -37.31
C SER A 97 23.19 -33.73 -37.83
N CYS A 98 23.75 -32.52 -38.00
CA CYS A 98 25.01 -32.28 -38.65
C CYS A 98 26.12 -31.96 -37.64
N SER A 99 26.61 -32.98 -36.94
CA SER A 99 27.97 -32.93 -36.36
C SER A 99 28.66 -34.30 -36.20
N PHE A 100 28.00 -35.44 -36.48
CA PHE A 100 28.62 -36.75 -36.28
C PHE A 100 29.29 -37.38 -37.52
N ILE A 101 29.08 -36.82 -38.72
CA ILE A 101 29.56 -37.46 -39.98
C ILE A 101 30.94 -36.95 -40.43
N THR A 102 31.43 -35.82 -39.92
CA THR A 102 32.69 -35.22 -40.40
C THR A 102 33.96 -35.75 -39.72
N ILE A 103 33.86 -36.61 -38.69
CA ILE A 103 35.04 -37.21 -38.02
C ILE A 103 35.49 -38.52 -38.68
N SER A 104 34.62 -39.25 -39.40
CA SER A 104 34.98 -40.57 -39.95
C SER A 104 35.71 -40.55 -41.30
N LYS A 105 35.80 -39.39 -41.99
CA LYS A 105 36.45 -39.30 -43.33
C LYS A 105 37.89 -38.77 -43.32
N LYS A 106 38.53 -38.64 -42.15
CA LYS A 106 39.94 -38.20 -42.04
C LYS A 106 40.86 -39.27 -41.45
N CYS A 107 40.44 -40.53 -41.42
CA CYS A 107 41.26 -41.65 -40.95
C CYS A 107 41.30 -42.75 -42.02
N GLN A 108 41.86 -42.44 -43.19
CA GLN A 108 42.52 -43.38 -44.10
C GLN A 108 43.49 -42.64 -45.00
#